data_AF-A0A7C4TEI1-F1
#
_entry.id   AF-A0A7C4TEI1-F1
#
_cell.length_a   1.000
_cell.length_b   1.000
_cell.length_c   1.000
_cell.angle_alpha   90.00
_cell.angle_beta   90.00
_cell.angle_gamma   90.00
#
_symmetry.space_group_name_H-M   'P 1'
#
loop_
_entity.id
_entity.type
_entity.pdbx_description
1 polymer ?
#
loop_
_entity_poly.entity_id
_entity_poly.type
_entity_poly.pdbx_seq_one_letter_code
_entity_poly.pdbx_strand_id
1 'polypeptide(L)'
;MPVQVRGSVAVAEAGDALDVRACTPGSAVRVDRGAHVLRGAPGSVTGLDLDRLVLASGSGGSASELDVAGAAALSRSVVAPAPKLRVTERGRTHRTARVTGAGGPFVLVLGESFNSGWTLSANGKDLGGAELVDGFANGWVVHPDRTGTVVLTLDWTPQRRIWIALGISVLTALVCVVLLVVGRGRSAVSTDGGAGDEPVLVSPLPVGPARSAPGPRVSTRATVVAAVGVALFGTVFAAPWVGLLAGAATAVALRWPGLRWLPALGAVGAVGMTGLYVLVQQHRYRYPPVIEWPTFFDRIHRVALAGVVLLAADALVRLIVERAGEDHTHGGAPPTART
;
A
#
# COMPACT_ATOMS: atom_id res chain seq x y z
N MET A 1 -39.04 -31.45 -10.03
CA MET A 1 -39.84 -31.60 -8.80
C MET A 1 -41.00 -30.62 -8.90
N PRO A 2 -42.26 -31.05 -8.75
CA PRO A 2 -43.40 -30.13 -8.74
C PRO A 2 -43.39 -29.30 -7.46
N VAL A 3 -43.61 -27.99 -7.62
CA VAL A 3 -43.66 -27.02 -6.52
C VAL A 3 -45.00 -26.30 -6.54
N GLN A 4 -45.51 -25.99 -5.35
CA GLN A 4 -46.67 -25.14 -5.14
C GLN A 4 -46.20 -23.78 -4.65
N VAL A 5 -46.74 -22.72 -5.26
CA VAL A 5 -46.51 -21.34 -4.85
C VAL A 5 -47.73 -20.84 -4.10
N ARG A 6 -47.53 -20.18 -2.96
CA ARG A 6 -48.59 -19.59 -2.13
C ARG A 6 -48.28 -18.13 -1.82
N GLY A 7 -49.28 -17.28 -1.93
CA GLY A 7 -49.21 -15.86 -1.60
C GLY A 7 -50.49 -15.14 -2.03
N SER A 8 -50.57 -13.84 -1.77
CA SER A 8 -51.66 -13.00 -2.25
C SER A 8 -51.32 -12.38 -3.60
N VAL A 9 -52.35 -11.99 -4.37
CA VAL A 9 -52.17 -11.28 -5.64
C VAL A 9 -51.40 -9.98 -5.44
N ALA A 10 -51.70 -9.24 -4.36
CA ALA A 10 -51.00 -7.99 -4.05
C ALA A 10 -49.48 -8.17 -3.84
N VAL A 11 -49.05 -9.27 -3.19
CA VAL A 11 -47.61 -9.58 -3.00
C VAL A 11 -46.97 -9.93 -4.35
N ALA A 12 -47.67 -10.68 -5.19
CA ALA A 12 -47.17 -11.03 -6.52
C ALA A 12 -47.04 -9.80 -7.44
N GLU A 13 -48.02 -8.89 -7.43
CA GLU A 13 -47.99 -7.64 -8.21
C GLU A 13 -46.91 -6.66 -7.73
N ALA A 14 -46.59 -6.68 -6.43
CA ALA A 14 -45.50 -5.89 -5.87
C ALA A 14 -44.10 -6.42 -6.21
N GLY A 15 -44.00 -7.64 -6.78
CA GLY A 15 -42.72 -8.32 -7.03
C GLY A 15 -42.05 -8.85 -5.76
N ASP A 16 -42.80 -8.98 -4.66
CA ASP A 16 -42.30 -9.48 -3.39
C ASP A 16 -42.18 -11.01 -3.36
N ALA A 17 -41.40 -11.53 -2.41
CA ALA A 17 -41.14 -12.97 -2.28
C ALA A 17 -42.42 -13.77 -1.95
N LEU A 18 -42.70 -14.80 -2.75
CA LEU A 18 -43.79 -15.75 -2.56
C LEU A 18 -43.30 -17.04 -1.90
N ASP A 19 -44.13 -17.68 -1.07
CA ASP A 19 -43.78 -18.95 -0.42
C ASP A 19 -43.82 -20.09 -1.44
N VAL A 20 -42.68 -20.74 -1.65
CA VAL A 20 -42.53 -21.86 -2.59
C VAL A 20 -42.24 -23.14 -1.81
N ARG A 21 -43.12 -24.13 -1.94
CA ARG A 21 -42.97 -25.43 -1.27
C ARG A 21 -43.04 -26.57 -2.27
N ALA A 22 -42.42 -27.70 -1.96
CA ALA A 22 -42.66 -28.92 -2.72
C ALA A 22 -44.13 -29.31 -2.64
N CYS A 23 -44.73 -29.75 -3.74
CA CYS A 23 -46.12 -30.24 -3.72
C CYS A 23 -46.30 -31.46 -2.80
N THR A 24 -45.25 -32.26 -2.63
CA THR A 24 -45.22 -33.40 -1.72
C THR A 24 -44.43 -33.04 -0.47
N PRO A 25 -45.07 -32.92 0.70
CA PRO A 25 -44.35 -32.64 1.94
C PRO A 25 -43.26 -33.69 2.20
N GLY A 26 -42.07 -33.23 2.58
CA GLY A 26 -40.93 -34.12 2.86
C GLY A 26 -40.27 -34.76 1.64
N SER A 27 -40.67 -34.41 0.40
CA SER A 27 -39.96 -34.89 -0.79
C SER A 27 -38.57 -34.26 -0.86
N ALA A 28 -37.56 -35.04 -0.48
CA ALA A 28 -36.16 -34.65 -0.59
C ALA A 28 -35.62 -34.97 -1.98
N VAL A 29 -34.90 -34.03 -2.58
CA VAL A 29 -34.10 -34.34 -3.77
C VAL A 29 -32.88 -35.13 -3.31
N ARG A 30 -32.80 -36.41 -3.70
CA ARG A 30 -31.59 -37.21 -3.51
C ARG A 30 -30.63 -36.91 -4.66
N VAL A 31 -29.41 -36.55 -4.31
CA VAL A 31 -28.33 -36.29 -5.25
C VAL A 31 -27.14 -37.13 -4.81
N ASP A 32 -26.63 -37.94 -5.74
CA ASP A 32 -25.46 -38.77 -5.49
C ASP A 32 -24.17 -37.93 -5.45
N ARG A 33 -23.04 -38.54 -5.16
CA ARG A 33 -21.74 -37.86 -5.32
C ARG A 33 -21.50 -37.61 -6.81
N GLY A 34 -21.25 -36.35 -7.18
CA GLY A 34 -20.87 -36.00 -8.55
C GLY A 34 -21.36 -34.63 -8.97
N ALA A 35 -21.20 -34.34 -10.27
CA ALA A 35 -21.75 -33.15 -10.88
C ALA A 35 -23.23 -33.37 -11.21
N HIS A 36 -24.06 -32.41 -10.79
CA HIS A 36 -25.50 -32.42 -11.06
C HIS A 36 -25.91 -31.10 -11.68
N VAL A 37 -26.95 -31.14 -12.52
CA VAL A 37 -27.50 -29.94 -13.16
C VAL A 37 -28.91 -29.72 -12.65
N LEU A 38 -29.15 -28.55 -12.06
CA LEU A 38 -30.47 -28.08 -11.67
C LEU A 38 -31.03 -27.23 -12.81
N ARG A 39 -32.21 -27.58 -13.31
CA ARG A 39 -32.91 -26.83 -14.37
C ARG A 39 -34.27 -26.39 -13.86
N GLY A 40 -34.51 -25.08 -13.83
CA GLY A 40 -35.83 -24.48 -13.65
C GLY A 40 -36.49 -24.22 -15.01
N ALA A 41 -37.81 -24.06 -15.01
CA ALA A 41 -38.52 -23.51 -16.16
C ALA A 41 -38.31 -21.99 -16.23
N PRO A 42 -38.20 -21.38 -17.42
CA PRO A 42 -38.05 -19.94 -17.56
C PRO A 42 -39.25 -19.16 -16.99
N GLY A 43 -39.00 -18.00 -16.39
CA GLY A 43 -40.05 -17.12 -15.85
C GLY A 43 -41.05 -16.65 -16.91
N SER A 44 -40.60 -16.49 -18.16
CA SER A 44 -41.48 -16.18 -19.30
C SER A 44 -42.50 -17.29 -19.63
N VAL A 45 -42.25 -18.51 -19.17
CA VAL A 45 -43.14 -19.67 -19.36
C VAL A 45 -44.02 -19.88 -18.13
N THR A 46 -43.47 -19.69 -16.92
CA THR A 46 -44.17 -19.94 -15.65
C THR A 46 -44.93 -18.72 -15.13
N GLY A 47 -44.63 -17.52 -15.63
CA GLY A 47 -45.06 -16.24 -15.05
C GLY A 47 -44.34 -15.87 -13.75
N LEU A 48 -43.31 -16.62 -13.34
CA LEU A 48 -42.60 -16.45 -12.06
C LEU A 48 -41.09 -16.55 -12.24
N ASP A 49 -40.38 -15.51 -11.85
CA ASP A 49 -38.91 -15.49 -11.83
C ASP A 49 -38.36 -16.16 -10.57
N LEU A 50 -37.35 -17.01 -10.77
CA LEU A 50 -36.66 -17.70 -9.68
C LEU A 50 -35.50 -16.83 -9.17
N ASP A 51 -35.72 -16.08 -8.09
CA ASP A 51 -34.69 -15.23 -7.48
C ASP A 51 -33.69 -16.03 -6.61
N ARG A 52 -34.20 -16.98 -5.82
CA ARG A 52 -33.38 -17.75 -4.89
C ARG A 52 -33.76 -19.23 -4.87
N LEU A 53 -32.75 -20.09 -4.93
CA LEU A 53 -32.86 -21.53 -4.71
C LEU A 53 -31.98 -21.91 -3.52
N VAL A 54 -32.60 -22.44 -2.47
CA VAL A 54 -31.88 -22.95 -1.30
C VAL A 54 -32.03 -24.47 -1.23
N LEU A 55 -30.90 -25.17 -1.14
CA LEU A 55 -30.86 -26.61 -0.88
C LEU A 55 -30.25 -26.80 0.50
N ALA A 56 -31.01 -27.38 1.43
CA ALA A 56 -30.55 -27.60 2.79
C ALA A 56 -30.66 -29.07 3.19
N SER A 57 -29.59 -29.56 3.80
CA SER A 57 -29.51 -30.88 4.39
C SER A 57 -29.17 -30.77 5.87
N GLY A 58 -29.79 -31.62 6.69
CA GLY A 58 -29.38 -31.86 8.06
C GLY A 58 -28.07 -32.64 8.15
N SER A 59 -27.61 -32.87 9.37
CA SER A 59 -26.49 -33.77 9.64
C SER A 59 -26.75 -35.15 9.03
N GLY A 60 -25.73 -35.72 8.39
CA GLY A 60 -25.85 -37.01 7.69
C GLY A 60 -26.61 -36.98 6.36
N GLY A 61 -26.96 -35.79 5.83
CA GLY A 61 -27.56 -35.66 4.49
C GLY A 61 -29.09 -35.85 4.45
N SER A 62 -29.76 -35.90 5.60
CA SER A 62 -31.22 -35.85 5.67
C SER A 62 -31.75 -34.51 5.15
N ALA A 63 -32.98 -34.45 4.65
CA ALA A 63 -33.56 -33.17 4.24
C ALA A 63 -33.75 -32.25 5.46
N SER A 64 -33.39 -30.97 5.33
CA SER A 64 -33.68 -29.96 6.35
C SER A 64 -34.89 -29.15 5.94
N GLU A 65 -35.79 -28.87 6.88
CA GLU A 65 -36.88 -27.94 6.65
C GLU A 65 -36.35 -26.50 6.55
N LEU A 66 -36.90 -25.77 5.58
CA LEU A 66 -36.62 -24.37 5.33
C LEU A 66 -37.83 -23.53 5.76
N ASP A 67 -37.59 -22.36 6.34
CA ASP A 67 -38.64 -21.36 6.50
C ASP A 67 -38.85 -20.51 5.24
N VAL A 68 -39.77 -19.54 5.30
CA VAL A 68 -40.12 -18.66 4.18
C VAL A 68 -38.92 -17.82 3.70
N ALA A 69 -37.94 -17.54 4.58
CA ALA A 69 -36.70 -16.84 4.23
C ALA A 69 -35.62 -17.77 3.65
N GLY A 70 -35.90 -19.08 3.60
CA GLY A 70 -34.93 -20.10 3.18
C GLY A 70 -33.89 -20.41 4.25
N ALA A 71 -34.16 -20.12 5.53
CA ALA A 71 -33.26 -20.52 6.61
C ALA A 71 -33.57 -21.96 7.06
N ALA A 72 -32.51 -22.77 7.19
CA ALA A 72 -32.63 -24.15 7.65
C ALA A 72 -32.93 -24.23 9.15
N ALA A 73 -33.73 -25.22 9.57
CA ALA A 73 -34.11 -25.41 10.97
C ALA A 73 -32.91 -25.54 11.94
N LEU A 74 -31.76 -26.02 11.47
CA LEU A 74 -30.51 -26.09 12.27
C LEU A 74 -29.96 -24.70 12.65
N SER A 75 -30.36 -23.64 11.96
CA SER A 75 -30.03 -22.25 12.32
C SER A 75 -30.79 -21.76 13.57
N ARG A 76 -31.79 -22.52 14.06
CA ARG A 76 -32.48 -22.24 15.34
C ARG A 76 -31.81 -22.88 16.56
N SER A 77 -30.55 -23.33 16.44
CA SER A 77 -29.79 -23.70 17.63
C SER A 77 -29.83 -22.52 18.60
N VAL A 78 -30.42 -22.76 19.77
CA VAL A 78 -30.73 -21.82 20.84
C VAL A 78 -29.76 -20.64 20.80
N VAL A 79 -30.25 -19.47 20.36
CA VAL A 79 -29.47 -18.23 20.45
C VAL A 79 -29.26 -17.99 21.93
N ALA A 80 -28.15 -18.49 22.47
CA ALA A 80 -27.72 -18.13 23.80
C ALA A 80 -27.68 -16.59 23.82
N PRO A 81 -28.25 -15.94 24.84
CA PRO A 81 -28.28 -14.49 24.89
C PRO A 81 -26.86 -13.96 24.71
N ALA A 82 -26.69 -13.09 23.71
CA ALA A 82 -25.38 -12.56 23.37
C ALA A 82 -24.79 -11.84 24.59
N PRO A 83 -23.48 -11.98 24.85
CA PRO A 83 -22.84 -11.31 25.96
C PRO A 83 -22.92 -9.79 25.78
N LYS A 84 -23.05 -9.05 26.88
CA LYS A 84 -23.17 -7.59 26.83
C LYS A 84 -21.79 -6.97 26.63
N LEU A 85 -21.62 -6.25 25.52
CA LEU A 85 -20.40 -5.50 25.22
C LEU A 85 -20.59 -4.01 25.52
N ARG A 86 -19.70 -3.43 26.32
CA ARG A 86 -19.62 -1.99 26.54
C ARG A 86 -18.23 -1.48 26.16
N VAL A 87 -18.16 -0.61 25.17
CA VAL A 87 -16.91 0.09 24.83
C VAL A 87 -16.59 1.08 25.94
N THR A 88 -15.42 0.93 26.56
CA THR A 88 -14.95 1.82 27.65
C THR A 88 -14.02 2.90 27.13
N GLU A 89 -13.27 2.61 26.07
CA GLU A 89 -12.34 3.56 25.45
C GLU A 89 -12.34 3.38 23.93
N ARG A 90 -12.27 4.48 23.20
CA ARG A 90 -12.25 4.50 21.74
C ARG A 90 -11.25 5.54 21.24
N GLY A 91 -10.15 5.06 20.66
CA GLY A 91 -9.22 5.86 19.88
C GLY A 91 -9.25 5.50 18.40
N ARG A 92 -8.32 6.08 17.66
CA ARG A 92 -8.10 5.78 16.23
C ARG A 92 -7.32 4.49 16.01
N THR A 93 -6.37 4.18 16.90
CA THR A 93 -5.47 3.02 16.79
C THR A 93 -5.59 2.06 17.97
N HIS A 94 -6.54 2.31 18.87
CA HIS A 94 -6.80 1.47 20.04
C HIS A 94 -8.29 1.50 20.40
N ARG A 95 -8.82 0.39 20.93
CA ARG A 95 -10.17 0.31 21.48
C ARG A 95 -10.19 -0.62 22.68
N THR A 96 -10.90 -0.22 23.71
CA THR A 96 -11.08 -1.05 24.90
C THR A 96 -12.56 -1.29 25.11
N ALA A 97 -12.94 -2.54 25.32
CA ALA A 97 -14.31 -2.93 25.60
C ALA A 97 -14.36 -3.92 26.77
N ARG A 98 -15.45 -3.86 27.52
CA ARG A 98 -15.76 -4.79 28.59
C ARG A 98 -16.94 -5.65 28.17
N VAL A 99 -16.75 -6.96 28.24
CA VAL A 99 -17.79 -7.97 28.01
C VAL A 99 -18.25 -8.52 29.35
N THR A 100 -19.56 -8.64 29.55
CA THR A 100 -20.17 -9.29 30.72
C THR A 100 -21.25 -10.29 30.30
N GLY A 101 -21.46 -11.30 31.14
CA GLY A 101 -22.47 -12.33 30.87
C GLY A 101 -22.05 -13.34 29.80
N ALA A 102 -20.76 -13.51 29.56
CA ALA A 102 -20.26 -14.52 28.63
C ALA A 102 -20.28 -15.91 29.29
N GLY A 103 -21.34 -16.68 29.02
CA GLY A 103 -21.53 -18.05 29.53
C GLY A 103 -20.77 -19.14 28.77
N GLY A 104 -20.13 -18.79 27.65
CA GLY A 104 -19.37 -19.70 26.80
C GLY A 104 -18.55 -18.93 25.75
N PRO A 105 -17.79 -19.63 24.89
CA PRO A 105 -17.00 -19.01 23.84
C PRO A 105 -17.87 -18.15 22.91
N PHE A 106 -17.34 -17.01 22.49
CA PHE A 106 -18.03 -16.09 21.58
C PHE A 106 -17.07 -15.53 20.54
N VAL A 107 -17.61 -15.08 19.41
CA VAL A 107 -16.83 -14.37 18.40
C VAL A 107 -16.99 -12.87 18.62
N LEU A 108 -15.88 -12.18 18.86
CA LEU A 108 -15.86 -10.73 18.82
C LEU A 108 -15.76 -10.30 17.35
N VAL A 109 -16.72 -9.51 16.89
CA VAL A 109 -16.70 -8.94 15.53
C VAL A 109 -16.44 -7.44 15.61
N LEU A 110 -15.40 -7.00 14.91
CA LEU A 110 -15.16 -5.60 14.60
C LEU A 110 -15.71 -5.35 13.19
N GLY A 111 -16.81 -4.58 13.12
CA GLY A 111 -17.54 -4.24 11.89
C GLY A 111 -16.81 -3.26 10.96
N GLU A 112 -15.51 -3.45 10.80
CA GLU A 112 -14.64 -2.76 9.84
C GLU A 112 -14.05 -3.78 8.87
N SER A 113 -13.68 -3.32 7.68
CA SER A 113 -13.04 -4.17 6.67
C SER A 113 -11.84 -4.92 7.25
N PHE A 114 -11.74 -6.20 6.90
CA PHE A 114 -10.71 -7.10 7.36
C PHE A 114 -9.31 -6.53 7.13
N ASN A 115 -8.49 -6.55 8.17
CA ASN A 115 -7.11 -6.12 8.11
C ASN A 115 -6.26 -6.84 9.17
N SER A 116 -5.17 -7.47 8.72
CA SER A 116 -4.24 -8.19 9.59
C SER A 116 -3.42 -7.31 10.55
N GLY A 117 -3.56 -5.98 10.48
CA GLY A 117 -2.89 -5.03 11.38
C GLY A 117 -3.54 -4.92 12.76
N TRP A 118 -4.81 -5.30 12.90
CA TRP A 118 -5.50 -5.33 14.18
C TRP A 118 -5.14 -6.58 14.97
N THR A 119 -4.83 -6.39 16.25
CA THR A 119 -4.62 -7.47 17.22
C THR A 119 -5.56 -7.31 18.41
N LEU A 120 -5.94 -8.42 19.02
CA LEU A 120 -6.80 -8.44 20.20
C LEU A 120 -6.06 -9.05 21.39
N SER A 121 -6.16 -8.41 22.54
CA SER A 121 -5.84 -9.02 23.82
C SER A 121 -7.07 -9.14 24.70
N ALA A 122 -7.18 -10.25 25.44
CA ALA A 122 -8.25 -10.53 26.39
C ALA A 122 -7.65 -10.71 27.79
N ASN A 123 -8.06 -9.88 28.74
CA ASN A 123 -7.52 -9.87 30.11
C ASN A 123 -5.98 -9.80 30.15
N GLY A 124 -5.36 -9.09 29.18
CA GLY A 124 -3.91 -8.95 29.04
C GLY A 124 -3.22 -10.11 28.31
N LYS A 125 -3.93 -11.18 27.95
CA LYS A 125 -3.41 -12.27 27.10
C LYS A 125 -3.64 -11.93 25.62
N ASP A 126 -2.57 -11.90 24.84
CA ASP A 126 -2.66 -11.70 23.40
C ASP A 126 -3.34 -12.90 22.71
N LEU A 127 -4.35 -12.61 21.90
CA LEU A 127 -5.08 -13.57 21.06
C LEU A 127 -4.62 -13.49 19.59
N GLY A 128 -3.73 -12.56 19.25
CA GLY A 128 -3.13 -12.42 17.93
C GLY A 128 -3.99 -11.63 16.94
N GLY A 129 -3.73 -11.87 15.66
CA GLY A 129 -4.36 -11.17 14.54
C GLY A 129 -5.81 -11.55 14.30
N ALA A 130 -6.53 -10.71 13.56
CA ALA A 130 -7.91 -10.96 13.16
C ALA A 130 -8.05 -12.15 12.19
N GLU A 131 -9.16 -12.85 12.28
CA GLU A 131 -9.68 -13.78 11.26
C GLU A 131 -10.82 -13.13 10.47
N LEU A 132 -11.05 -13.56 9.23
CA LEU A 132 -12.12 -13.05 8.39
C LEU A 132 -13.47 -13.63 8.84
N VAL A 133 -14.40 -12.77 9.25
CA VAL A 133 -15.77 -13.14 9.65
C VAL A 133 -16.78 -12.43 8.77
N ASP A 134 -17.92 -13.07 8.51
CA ASP A 134 -19.02 -12.54 7.68
C ASP A 134 -18.59 -12.07 6.28
N GLY A 135 -17.49 -12.63 5.75
CA GLY A 135 -16.95 -12.31 4.43
C GLY A 135 -16.30 -10.92 4.30
N PHE A 136 -16.29 -10.09 5.34
CA PHE A 136 -15.68 -8.76 5.28
C PHE A 136 -15.03 -8.27 6.57
N ALA A 137 -15.44 -8.78 7.74
CA ALA A 137 -15.14 -8.19 9.04
C ALA A 137 -13.91 -8.83 9.70
N ASN A 138 -13.35 -8.12 10.69
CA ASN A 138 -12.31 -8.65 11.57
C ASN A 138 -12.97 -9.41 12.73
N GLY A 139 -12.52 -10.63 13.00
CA GLY A 139 -13.08 -11.46 14.06
C GLY A 139 -12.03 -12.16 14.92
N TRP A 140 -12.42 -12.46 16.16
CA TRP A 140 -11.62 -13.24 17.10
C TRP A 140 -12.50 -14.16 17.93
N VAL A 141 -12.06 -15.40 18.11
CA VAL A 141 -12.72 -16.33 19.04
C VAL A 141 -12.22 -16.06 20.46
N VAL A 142 -13.11 -15.57 21.31
CA VAL A 142 -12.81 -15.27 22.72
C VAL A 142 -13.37 -16.38 23.60
N HIS A 143 -12.51 -16.93 24.45
CA HIS A 143 -12.88 -17.90 25.47
C HIS A 143 -12.94 -17.17 26.82
N PRO A 144 -14.13 -16.95 27.40
CA PRO A 144 -14.25 -16.26 28.68
C PRO A 144 -13.75 -17.13 29.84
N ASP A 145 -13.17 -16.49 30.85
CA ASP A 145 -12.85 -17.13 32.13
C ASP A 145 -14.14 -17.43 32.92
N ARG A 146 -14.05 -18.25 33.98
CA ARG A 146 -15.22 -18.68 34.79
C ARG A 146 -16.08 -17.53 35.37
N THR A 147 -15.54 -16.32 35.45
CA THR A 147 -16.23 -15.11 35.94
C THR A 147 -17.18 -14.49 34.91
N GLY A 148 -17.12 -14.91 33.64
CA GLY A 148 -17.97 -14.40 32.56
C GLY A 148 -17.75 -12.92 32.22
N THR A 149 -16.67 -12.31 32.74
CA THR A 149 -16.27 -10.93 32.49
C THR A 149 -14.91 -10.91 31.82
N VAL A 150 -14.81 -10.21 30.68
CA VAL A 150 -13.58 -10.11 29.89
C VAL A 150 -13.34 -8.65 29.51
N VAL A 151 -12.13 -8.16 29.75
CA VAL A 151 -11.68 -6.88 29.20
C VAL A 151 -10.92 -7.16 27.91
N LEU A 152 -11.38 -6.55 26.83
CA LEU A 152 -10.87 -6.71 25.48
C LEU A 152 -10.15 -5.42 25.08
N THR A 153 -8.91 -5.53 24.65
CA THR A 153 -8.13 -4.40 24.12
C THR A 153 -7.71 -4.73 22.69
N LEU A 154 -8.14 -3.90 21.75
CA LEU A 154 -7.78 -3.97 20.35
C LEU A 154 -6.74 -2.90 20.05
N ASP A 155 -5.68 -3.29 19.36
CA ASP A 155 -4.57 -2.42 19.01
C ASP A 155 -4.23 -2.50 17.52
N TRP A 156 -3.98 -1.34 16.91
CA TRP A 156 -3.47 -1.23 15.54
C TRP A 156 -1.95 -1.28 15.54
N THR A 157 -1.40 -2.48 15.37
CA THR A 157 0.05 -2.73 15.46
C THR A 157 0.91 -1.95 14.45
N PRO A 158 0.46 -1.66 13.19
CA PRO A 158 1.28 -0.91 12.24
C PRO A 158 1.63 0.52 12.72
N GLN A 159 0.86 1.11 13.64
CA GLN A 159 1.11 2.45 14.16
C GLN A 159 2.52 2.60 14.77
N ARG A 160 3.04 1.54 15.40
CA ARG A 160 4.37 1.56 16.03
C ARG A 160 5.49 1.84 15.02
N ARG A 161 5.38 1.31 13.80
CA ARG A 161 6.39 1.54 12.74
C ARG A 161 6.37 2.98 12.26
N ILE A 162 5.18 3.58 12.17
CA ILE A 162 5.00 4.99 11.77
C ILE A 162 5.66 5.91 12.80
N TRP A 163 5.46 5.66 14.10
CA TRP A 163 6.11 6.45 15.15
C TRP A 163 7.64 6.39 15.11
N ILE A 164 8.21 5.21 14.86
CA ILE A 164 9.66 5.04 14.70
C ILE A 164 10.16 5.86 13.49
N ALA A 165 9.49 5.73 12.33
CA ALA A 165 9.87 6.45 11.12
C ALA A 165 9.76 7.98 11.27
N LEU A 166 8.71 8.45 11.96
CA LEU A 166 8.54 9.87 12.27
C LEU A 166 9.64 10.39 13.20
N GLY A 167 10.01 9.61 14.23
CA GLY A 167 11.13 9.92 15.11
C GLY A 167 12.45 10.05 14.36
N ILE A 168 12.75 9.11 13.45
CA ILE A 168 13.94 9.17 12.59
C ILE A 168 13.92 10.41 11.68
N SER A 169 12.76 10.75 11.13
CA SER A 169 12.60 11.92 10.26
C SER A 169 12.86 13.22 10.99
N VAL A 170 12.30 13.39 12.19
CA VAL A 170 12.55 14.56 13.06
C VAL A 170 14.02 14.65 13.42
N LEU A 171 14.65 13.54 13.83
CA LEU A 171 16.07 13.50 14.14
C LEU A 171 16.93 13.92 12.94
N THR A 172 16.61 13.40 11.75
CA THR A 172 17.33 13.73 10.51
C THR A 172 17.18 15.21 10.16
N ALA A 173 15.97 15.77 10.27
CA ALA A 173 15.72 17.19 10.04
C ALA A 173 16.52 18.06 11.01
N LEU A 174 16.58 17.70 12.30
CA LEU A 174 17.41 18.39 13.29
C LEU A 174 18.90 18.33 12.92
N VAL A 175 19.41 17.18 12.49
CA VAL A 175 20.80 17.04 12.00
C VAL A 175 21.04 17.96 10.80
N CYS A 176 20.13 18.01 9.83
CA CYS A 176 20.24 18.93 8.69
C CYS A 176 20.28 20.40 9.14
N VAL A 177 19.42 20.81 10.10
CA VAL A 177 19.43 22.17 10.65
C VAL A 177 20.75 22.48 11.35
N VAL A 178 21.27 21.56 12.18
CA VAL A 178 22.56 21.73 12.85
C VAL A 178 23.68 21.88 11.82
N LEU A 179 23.72 21.03 10.79
CA LEU A 179 24.74 21.14 9.72
C LEU A 179 24.64 22.47 8.96
N LEU A 180 23.44 22.98 8.70
CA LEU A 180 23.24 24.28 8.06
C LEU A 180 23.74 25.44 8.92
N VAL A 181 23.44 25.43 10.22
CA VAL A 181 23.84 26.49 11.15
C VAL A 181 25.34 26.46 11.44
N VAL A 182 25.91 25.28 11.66
CA VAL A 182 27.35 25.11 11.92
C VAL A 182 28.16 25.38 10.64
N GLY A 183 27.65 25.01 9.46
CA GLY A 183 28.31 25.26 8.17
C GLY A 183 28.37 26.74 7.78
N ARG A 184 27.43 27.57 8.24
CA ARG A 184 27.43 29.01 7.96
C ARG A 184 28.56 29.79 8.65
N GLY A 185 29.15 29.26 9.72
CA GLY A 185 30.21 29.94 10.47
C GLY A 185 31.60 29.94 9.81
N ARG A 186 31.78 29.29 8.65
CA ARG A 186 33.08 29.18 7.97
C ARG A 186 33.18 29.91 6.64
N SER A 187 32.08 30.45 6.12
CA SER A 187 32.11 31.33 4.96
C SER A 187 32.01 32.75 5.46
N ALA A 188 33.12 33.29 5.96
CA ALA A 188 33.33 34.72 5.89
C ALA A 188 33.26 35.09 4.42
N VAL A 189 32.10 35.58 3.98
CA VAL A 189 31.97 36.25 2.69
C VAL A 189 32.95 37.41 2.77
N SER A 190 34.11 37.26 2.14
CA SER A 190 34.96 38.39 1.81
C SER A 190 34.14 39.26 0.88
N THR A 191 33.47 40.26 1.42
CA THR A 191 32.97 41.41 0.63
C THR A 191 34.17 42.21 0.15
N ASP A 192 34.92 41.66 -0.79
CA ASP A 192 35.74 42.46 -1.67
C ASP A 192 34.82 42.97 -2.78
N GLY A 193 34.51 44.27 -2.70
CA GLY A 193 33.73 44.95 -3.71
C GLY A 193 34.46 44.97 -5.04
N GLY A 194 33.87 44.34 -6.07
CA GLY A 194 34.37 44.43 -7.43
C GLY A 194 33.56 43.61 -8.42
N ALA A 195 32.77 44.31 -9.24
CA ALA A 195 31.95 43.84 -10.36
C ALA A 195 30.72 42.99 -9.98
N GLY A 196 29.53 43.51 -10.32
CA GLY A 196 28.29 42.77 -10.21
C GLY A 196 28.34 41.48 -11.03
N ASP A 197 27.98 40.39 -10.38
CA ASP A 197 27.78 39.08 -11.01
C ASP A 197 26.59 39.23 -11.99
N GLU A 198 26.90 39.47 -13.27
CA GLU A 198 25.87 39.49 -14.31
C GLU A 198 25.27 38.08 -14.42
N PRO A 199 23.93 37.93 -14.37
CA PRO A 199 23.31 36.63 -14.46
C PRO A 199 23.61 35.99 -15.82
N VAL A 200 24.49 34.99 -15.83
CA VAL A 200 24.80 34.22 -17.04
C VAL A 200 23.63 33.29 -17.34
N LEU A 201 23.04 33.42 -18.53
CA LEU A 201 22.03 32.50 -19.02
C LEU A 201 22.66 31.14 -19.32
N VAL A 202 22.47 30.18 -18.41
CA VAL A 202 22.89 28.79 -18.59
C VAL A 202 21.81 28.04 -19.35
N SER A 203 22.20 27.33 -20.41
CA SER A 203 21.24 26.55 -21.20
C SER A 203 20.65 25.40 -20.37
N PRO A 204 19.31 25.23 -20.30
CA PRO A 204 18.65 24.21 -19.48
C PRO A 204 18.87 22.77 -19.99
N LEU A 205 19.39 22.62 -21.21
CA LEU A 205 19.66 21.34 -21.86
C LEU A 205 21.13 21.30 -22.34
N PRO A 206 22.10 20.93 -21.50
CA PRO A 206 23.44 20.61 -21.98
C PRO A 206 23.40 19.21 -22.61
N VAL A 207 22.64 19.04 -23.70
CA VAL A 207 22.68 17.83 -24.52
C VAL A 207 23.66 18.10 -25.66
N GLY A 208 24.93 17.82 -25.40
CA GLY A 208 25.93 17.81 -26.45
C GLY A 208 27.33 17.51 -25.93
N PRO A 209 28.16 16.74 -26.64
CA PRO A 209 29.60 16.66 -26.42
C PRO A 209 30.26 17.94 -26.96
N ALA A 210 29.81 19.10 -26.49
CA ALA A 210 30.27 20.38 -26.99
C ALA A 210 31.38 20.90 -26.09
N ARG A 211 32.60 20.36 -26.28
CA ARG A 211 33.89 20.99 -25.94
C ARG A 211 33.89 21.88 -24.69
N SER A 212 33.29 21.44 -23.59
CA SER A 212 33.52 22.08 -22.31
C SER A 212 35.00 21.89 -22.02
N ALA A 213 35.72 22.99 -21.78
CA ALA A 213 37.10 22.94 -21.31
C ALA A 213 37.23 21.85 -20.23
N PRO A 214 38.36 21.11 -20.14
CA PRO A 214 38.51 20.00 -19.21
C PRO A 214 38.04 20.44 -17.83
N GLY A 215 36.84 19.99 -17.44
CA GLY A 215 36.27 20.39 -16.16
C GLY A 215 37.24 19.98 -15.05
N PRO A 216 37.29 20.72 -13.95
CA PRO A 216 38.17 20.43 -12.82
C PRO A 216 38.04 18.96 -12.44
N ARG A 217 39.18 18.30 -12.22
CA ARG A 217 39.20 16.89 -11.83
C ARG A 217 38.74 16.78 -10.38
N VAL A 218 37.59 16.15 -10.19
CA VAL A 218 37.04 15.89 -8.85
C VAL A 218 37.93 14.87 -8.13
N SER A 219 38.21 15.10 -6.85
CA SER A 219 39.00 14.17 -6.02
C SER A 219 38.39 12.76 -6.02
N THR A 220 39.25 11.73 -6.05
CA THR A 220 38.83 10.32 -5.99
C THR A 220 38.03 10.03 -4.73
N ARG A 221 38.39 10.64 -3.59
CA ARG A 221 37.65 10.47 -2.33
C ARG A 221 36.21 10.99 -2.45
N ALA A 222 36.03 12.20 -2.99
CA ALA A 222 34.70 12.78 -3.20
C ALA A 222 33.86 11.94 -4.18
N THR A 223 34.49 11.41 -5.23
CA THR A 223 33.83 10.50 -6.19
C THR A 223 33.34 9.22 -5.53
N VAL A 224 34.18 8.58 -4.71
CA VAL A 224 33.80 7.33 -4.00
C VAL A 224 32.68 7.60 -3.00
N VAL A 225 32.78 8.67 -2.20
CA VAL A 225 31.75 9.01 -1.21
C VAL A 225 30.40 9.30 -1.88
N ALA A 226 30.40 10.08 -2.96
CA ALA A 226 29.18 10.38 -3.70
C ALA A 226 28.58 9.14 -4.36
N ALA A 227 29.39 8.32 -5.04
CA ALA A 227 28.92 7.11 -5.71
C ALA A 227 28.37 6.08 -4.71
N VAL A 228 29.04 5.87 -3.58
CA VAL A 228 28.57 4.98 -2.51
C VAL A 228 27.30 5.52 -1.86
N GLY A 229 27.23 6.83 -1.59
CA GLY A 229 26.03 7.47 -1.04
C GLY A 229 24.81 7.29 -1.95
N VAL A 230 24.97 7.55 -3.25
CA VAL A 230 23.91 7.34 -4.25
C VAL A 230 23.54 5.85 -4.38
N ALA A 231 24.53 4.95 -4.35
CA ALA A 231 24.27 3.51 -4.44
C ALA A 231 23.48 2.97 -3.24
N LEU A 232 23.85 3.38 -2.02
CA LEU A 232 23.14 3.02 -0.81
C LEU A 232 21.72 3.58 -0.83
N PHE A 233 21.57 4.86 -1.20
CA PHE A 233 20.26 5.50 -1.32
C PHE A 233 19.36 4.76 -2.32
N GLY A 234 19.84 4.53 -3.54
CA GLY A 234 19.08 3.81 -4.57
C GLY A 234 18.76 2.36 -4.19
N THR A 235 19.65 1.69 -3.44
CA THR A 235 19.42 0.33 -2.95
C THR A 235 18.30 0.27 -1.93
N VAL A 236 18.33 1.17 -0.93
CA VAL A 236 17.36 1.21 0.15
C VAL A 236 16.00 1.68 -0.33
N PHE A 237 15.95 2.70 -1.20
CA PHE A 237 14.70 3.33 -1.62
C PHE A 237 14.03 2.68 -2.83
N ALA A 238 14.79 2.00 -3.70
CA ALA A 238 14.24 1.45 -4.94
C ALA A 238 14.50 -0.05 -5.09
N ALA A 239 15.75 -0.43 -5.34
CA ALA A 239 16.19 -1.83 -5.45
C ALA A 239 17.72 -1.91 -5.53
N PRO A 240 18.33 -3.07 -5.19
CA PRO A 240 19.78 -3.25 -5.31
C PRO A 240 20.35 -2.94 -6.69
N TRP A 241 19.64 -3.32 -7.76
CA TRP A 241 20.08 -3.03 -9.14
C TRP A 241 20.00 -1.54 -9.47
N VAL A 242 19.02 -0.81 -8.92
CA VAL A 242 18.89 0.64 -9.11
C VAL A 242 20.04 1.37 -8.42
N GLY A 243 20.34 0.98 -7.17
CA GLY A 243 21.49 1.51 -6.44
C GLY A 243 22.81 1.29 -7.19
N LEU A 244 23.03 0.06 -7.68
CA LEU A 244 24.23 -0.25 -8.47
C LEU A 244 24.35 0.62 -9.72
N LEU A 245 23.27 0.73 -10.52
CA LEU A 245 23.28 1.54 -11.74
C LEU A 245 23.49 3.02 -11.45
N ALA A 246 22.78 3.58 -10.46
CA ALA A 246 22.88 4.99 -10.13
C ALA A 246 24.25 5.35 -9.54
N GLY A 247 24.80 4.50 -8.66
CA GLY A 247 26.14 4.66 -8.13
C GLY A 247 27.22 4.59 -9.21
N ALA A 248 27.12 3.60 -10.12
CA ALA A 248 28.03 3.48 -11.25
C ALA A 248 27.93 4.70 -12.19
N ALA A 249 26.72 5.14 -12.55
CA ALA A 249 26.51 6.32 -13.39
C ALA A 249 27.10 7.58 -12.74
N THR A 250 26.95 7.74 -11.42
CA THR A 250 27.54 8.84 -10.64
C THR A 250 29.07 8.81 -10.69
N ALA A 251 29.68 7.64 -10.47
CA ALA A 251 31.14 7.47 -10.52
C ALA A 251 31.70 7.77 -11.92
N VAL A 252 31.05 7.25 -12.96
CA VAL A 252 31.40 7.44 -14.37
C VAL A 252 31.29 8.92 -14.76
N ALA A 253 30.21 9.60 -14.38
CA ALA A 253 29.98 11.01 -14.66
C ALA A 253 31.00 11.93 -13.96
N LEU A 254 31.40 11.62 -12.72
CA LEU A 254 32.43 12.37 -12.00
C LEU A 254 33.84 12.08 -12.52
N ARG A 255 34.11 10.85 -12.96
CA ARG A 255 35.45 10.42 -13.41
C ARG A 255 35.78 10.82 -14.84
N TRP A 256 34.77 10.85 -15.72
CA TRP A 256 34.91 11.17 -17.13
C TRP A 256 33.99 12.34 -17.53
N PRO A 257 34.56 13.56 -17.71
CA PRO A 257 33.79 14.77 -18.01
C PRO A 257 32.87 14.65 -19.24
N GLY A 258 33.26 13.86 -20.25
CA GLY A 258 32.46 13.64 -21.46
C GLY A 258 31.21 12.77 -21.27
N LEU A 259 31.05 12.12 -20.11
CA LEU A 259 29.94 11.21 -19.80
C LEU A 259 28.99 11.77 -18.74
N ARG A 260 29.09 13.08 -18.44
CA ARG A 260 28.23 13.75 -17.44
C ARG A 260 26.74 13.76 -17.79
N TRP A 261 26.39 13.60 -19.06
CA TRP A 261 25.00 13.50 -19.52
C TRP A 261 24.36 12.13 -19.24
N LEU A 262 25.13 11.11 -18.84
CA LEU A 262 24.62 9.76 -18.64
C LEU A 262 23.49 9.66 -17.60
N PRO A 263 23.60 10.25 -16.39
CA PRO A 263 22.52 10.18 -15.40
C PRO A 263 21.23 10.85 -15.91
N ALA A 264 21.35 12.03 -16.53
CA ALA A 264 20.22 12.72 -17.14
C ALA A 264 19.55 11.90 -18.26
N LEU A 265 20.33 11.32 -19.17
CA LEU A 265 19.76 10.46 -20.23
C LEU A 265 19.10 9.21 -19.64
N GLY A 266 19.74 8.59 -18.64
CA GLY A 266 19.17 7.45 -17.93
C GLY A 266 17.85 7.80 -17.25
N ALA A 267 17.75 8.98 -16.64
CA ALA A 267 16.52 9.48 -16.03
C ALA A 267 15.40 9.68 -17.06
N VAL A 268 15.67 10.38 -18.16
CA VAL A 268 14.71 10.59 -19.25
C VAL A 268 14.28 9.26 -19.87
N GLY A 269 15.23 8.35 -20.13
CA GLY A 269 14.96 7.03 -20.66
C GLY A 269 14.08 6.20 -19.75
N ALA A 270 14.33 6.21 -18.44
CA ALA A 270 13.52 5.50 -17.45
C ALA A 270 12.08 6.04 -17.35
N VAL A 271 11.92 7.37 -17.35
CA VAL A 271 10.58 8.01 -17.34
C VAL A 271 9.84 7.73 -18.64
N GLY A 272 10.51 7.87 -19.79
CA GLY A 272 9.94 7.57 -21.10
C GLY A 272 9.52 6.11 -21.24
N MET A 273 10.37 5.17 -20.80
CA MET A 273 10.06 3.74 -20.75
C MET A 273 8.85 3.45 -19.86
N THR A 274 8.77 4.12 -18.70
CA THR A 274 7.64 3.98 -17.77
C THR A 274 6.34 4.45 -18.43
N GLY A 275 6.34 5.64 -19.01
CA GLY A 275 5.17 6.21 -19.69
C GLY A 275 4.73 5.34 -20.88
N LEU A 276 5.68 4.90 -21.71
CA LEU A 276 5.40 4.03 -22.85
C LEU A 276 4.80 2.69 -22.40
N TYR A 277 5.37 2.07 -21.36
CA TYR A 277 4.84 0.82 -20.80
C TYR A 277 3.40 1.00 -20.32
N VAL A 278 3.11 2.06 -19.56
CA VAL A 278 1.76 2.35 -19.06
C VAL A 278 0.79 2.56 -20.23
N LEU A 279 1.17 3.33 -21.26
CA LEU A 279 0.34 3.56 -22.45
C LEU A 279 0.03 2.26 -23.21
N VAL A 280 1.05 1.43 -23.47
CA VAL A 280 0.88 0.14 -24.17
C VAL A 280 -0.03 -0.80 -23.37
N GLN A 281 0.20 -0.89 -22.07
CA GLN A 281 -0.59 -1.73 -21.16
C GLN A 281 -2.04 -1.26 -21.07
N GLN A 282 -2.26 0.06 -20.92
CA GLN A 282 -3.60 0.65 -20.90
C GLN A 282 -4.34 0.42 -22.23
N HIS A 283 -3.65 0.55 -23.37
CA HIS A 283 -4.24 0.34 -24.69
C HIS A 283 -4.61 -1.14 -24.91
N ARG A 284 -3.75 -2.08 -24.49
CA ARG A 284 -3.93 -3.52 -24.72
C ARG A 284 -4.97 -4.15 -23.80
N TYR A 285 -4.95 -3.82 -22.52
CA TYR A 285 -5.78 -4.49 -21.51
C TYR A 285 -6.95 -3.63 -21.01
N ARG A 286 -7.03 -2.35 -21.40
CA ARG A 286 -8.12 -1.43 -21.07
C ARG A 286 -8.46 -1.46 -19.58
N TYR A 287 -7.45 -1.30 -18.74
CA TYR A 287 -7.65 -1.35 -17.28
C TYR A 287 -8.69 -0.32 -16.84
N PRO A 288 -9.61 -0.71 -15.94
CA PRO A 288 -10.67 0.19 -15.49
C PRO A 288 -10.09 1.33 -14.65
N PRO A 289 -10.67 2.55 -14.72
CA PRO A 289 -10.22 3.71 -13.95
C PRO A 289 -10.73 3.66 -12.51
N VAL A 290 -10.31 2.63 -11.77
CA VAL A 290 -10.62 2.40 -10.36
C VAL A 290 -9.44 2.79 -9.47
N ILE A 291 -9.64 2.87 -8.15
CA ILE A 291 -8.60 3.31 -7.21
C ILE A 291 -7.38 2.37 -7.21
N GLU A 292 -7.58 1.10 -7.59
CA GLU A 292 -6.54 0.09 -7.72
C GLU A 292 -5.72 0.22 -9.01
N TRP A 293 -6.09 1.11 -9.95
CA TRP A 293 -5.43 1.24 -11.26
C TRP A 293 -3.89 1.27 -11.21
N PRO A 294 -3.22 2.00 -10.29
CA PRO A 294 -1.76 2.00 -10.21
C PRO A 294 -1.15 0.61 -9.94
N THR A 295 -1.88 -0.28 -9.27
CA THR A 295 -1.38 -1.62 -8.90
C THR A 295 -1.16 -2.53 -10.11
N PHE A 296 -1.84 -2.27 -11.23
CA PHE A 296 -1.62 -3.02 -12.48
C PHE A 296 -0.23 -2.79 -13.09
N PHE A 297 0.50 -1.75 -12.65
CA PHE A 297 1.79 -1.34 -13.20
C PHE A 297 2.97 -1.59 -12.25
N ASP A 298 2.80 -2.43 -11.22
CA ASP A 298 3.84 -2.68 -10.20
C ASP A 298 5.21 -3.10 -10.78
N ARG A 299 5.20 -3.81 -11.92
CA ARG A 299 6.43 -4.25 -12.61
C ARG A 299 7.32 -3.09 -13.08
N ILE A 300 6.73 -1.98 -13.54
CA ILE A 300 7.50 -0.85 -14.09
C ILE A 300 7.87 0.18 -13.02
N HIS A 301 7.26 0.11 -11.85
CA HIS A 301 7.47 1.05 -10.74
C HIS A 301 8.95 1.20 -10.37
N ARG A 302 9.72 0.10 -10.34
CA ARG A 302 11.16 0.14 -10.04
C ARG A 302 11.98 0.90 -11.09
N VAL A 303 11.56 0.87 -12.36
CA VAL A 303 12.19 1.64 -13.44
C VAL A 303 11.86 3.13 -13.27
N ALA A 304 10.63 3.47 -12.90
CA ALA A 304 10.25 4.85 -12.58
C ALA A 304 11.11 5.41 -11.43
N LEU A 305 11.28 4.63 -10.34
CA LEU A 305 12.16 5.00 -9.22
C LEU A 305 13.61 5.14 -9.65
N ALA A 306 14.11 4.28 -10.55
CA ALA A 306 15.45 4.42 -11.11
C ALA A 306 15.63 5.76 -11.81
N GLY A 307 14.61 6.23 -12.55
CA GLY A 307 14.62 7.54 -13.19
C GLY A 307 14.76 8.69 -12.19
N VAL A 308 14.02 8.64 -11.08
CA VAL A 308 14.10 9.65 -10.00
C VAL A 308 15.47 9.65 -9.34
N VAL A 309 16.02 8.49 -9.02
CA VAL A 309 17.36 8.37 -8.40
C VAL A 309 18.45 8.88 -9.35
N LEU A 310 18.37 8.56 -10.64
CA LEU A 310 19.32 9.05 -11.64
C LEU A 310 19.25 10.56 -11.85
N LEU A 311 18.05 11.15 -11.75
CA LEU A 311 17.87 12.60 -11.81
C LEU A 311 18.49 13.29 -10.58
N ALA A 312 18.29 12.73 -9.39
CA ALA A 312 18.92 13.23 -8.17
C ALA A 312 20.46 13.09 -8.24
N ALA A 313 20.96 11.99 -8.80
CA ALA A 313 22.38 11.79 -9.05
C ALA A 313 22.95 12.83 -10.03
N ASP A 314 22.23 13.16 -11.12
CA ASP A 314 22.63 14.22 -12.05
C ASP A 314 22.82 15.57 -11.34
N ALA A 315 21.84 15.97 -10.52
CA ALA A 315 21.90 17.20 -9.75
C ALA A 315 23.10 17.20 -8.78
N LEU A 316 23.34 16.09 -8.08
CA LEU A 316 24.48 15.95 -7.17
C LEU A 316 25.82 16.05 -7.92
N VAL A 317 25.94 15.42 -9.08
CA VAL A 317 27.16 15.47 -9.91
C VAL A 317 27.46 16.91 -10.33
N ARG A 318 26.45 17.67 -10.77
CA ARG A 318 26.61 19.09 -11.14
C ARG A 318 27.11 19.93 -9.97
N LEU A 319 26.48 19.78 -8.80
CA LEU A 319 26.87 20.50 -7.58
C LEU A 319 28.31 20.19 -7.14
N ILE A 320 28.75 18.93 -7.22
CA ILE A 320 30.13 18.55 -6.87
C ILE A 320 31.14 19.15 -7.85
N VAL A 321 30.79 19.16 -9.14
CA VAL A 321 31.66 19.70 -10.20
C VAL A 321 31.78 21.22 -10.10
N GLU A 322 30.68 21.92 -9.83
CA GLU A 322 30.67 23.39 -9.63
C GLU A 322 31.58 23.78 -8.48
N ARG A 323 31.42 23.16 -7.30
CA ARG A 323 32.27 23.41 -6.13
C ARG A 323 33.74 23.09 -6.38
N ALA A 324 34.04 22.01 -7.10
CA ALA A 324 35.42 21.68 -7.44
C ALA A 324 36.05 22.72 -8.38
N GLY A 325 35.26 23.46 -9.16
CA GLY A 325 35.73 24.57 -9.99
C GLY A 325 36.07 25.82 -9.19
N GLU A 326 35.21 26.18 -8.23
CA GLU A 326 35.41 27.32 -7.33
C GLU A 326 36.72 27.21 -6.53
N ASP A 327 37.01 26.02 -6.00
CA ASP A 327 38.24 25.73 -5.26
C ASP A 327 39.51 25.89 -6.10
N HIS A 328 39.47 25.55 -7.40
CA HIS A 328 40.62 25.68 -8.30
C HIS A 328 40.90 27.15 -8.66
N THR A 329 39.86 27.99 -8.79
CA THR A 329 40.01 29.42 -9.09
C THR A 329 40.58 30.23 -7.94
N HIS A 330 40.26 29.89 -6.69
CA HIS A 330 40.79 30.59 -5.51
C HIS A 330 42.22 30.19 -5.11
N GLY A 331 42.69 28.99 -5.50
CA GLY A 331 44.05 28.52 -5.19
C GLY A 331 45.17 29.06 -6.10
N GLY A 332 44.85 29.84 -7.15
CA GLY A 332 45.78 30.21 -8.22
C GLY A 332 46.36 31.63 -8.19
N ALA A 333 46.00 32.49 -7.23
CA ALA A 333 46.50 33.86 -7.19
C ALA A 333 47.96 33.90 -6.67
N PRO A 334 48.95 34.35 -7.47
CA PRO A 334 50.34 34.47 -7.00
C PRO A 334 50.46 35.63 -5.99
N PRO A 335 51.33 35.52 -4.97
CA PRO A 335 51.59 36.63 -4.05
C PRO A 335 52.23 37.78 -4.82
N THR A 336 51.56 38.93 -4.86
CA THR A 336 52.14 40.18 -5.34
C THR A 336 53.33 40.55 -4.47
N ALA A 337 54.54 40.41 -5.02
CA ALA A 337 55.76 40.95 -4.42
C ALA A 337 55.63 42.47 -4.31
N ARG A 338 55.64 43.00 -3.07
CA ARG A 338 55.88 44.42 -2.83
C ARG A 338 57.39 44.64 -2.78
N THR A 339 57.90 45.37 -3.77
CA THR A 339 59.15 46.15 -3.69
C THR A 339 58.91 47.43 -2.89
#